data_AF-A0A7S1XPI3-F1
#
_entry.id   AF-A0A7S1XPI3-F1
#
_cell.length_a   1.000
_cell.length_b   1.000
_cell.length_c   1.000
_cell.angle_alpha   90.00
_cell.angle_beta   90.00
_cell.angle_gamma   90.00
#
_symmetry.space_group_name_H-M   'P 1'
#
loop_
_entity.id
_entity.type
_entity.pdbx_description
1 polymer ?
#
loop_
_entity_poly.entity_id
_entity_poly.type
_entity_poly.pdbx_seq_one_letter_code
_entity_poly.pdbx_strand_id
1 'polypeptide(L)'
;AVGLPQGEDENEWLAGNVVDFFNEVSLLYGIVAEEPMDESVPNGGFPEGFTYMWGEGLRAPIECTADEYVNHVMTWVEEQINDEVRRAQPAGGHPRGPCRQPELDTYHPP
;
A
#
# COMPACT_ATOMS: atom_id res chain seq x y z
N ALA A 1 -21.28 3.15 -3.98
CA ALA A 1 -21.87 2.25 -2.96
C ALA A 1 -20.88 1.12 -2.71
N VAL A 2 -20.93 0.42 -1.56
CA VAL A 2 -19.86 -0.53 -1.16
C VAL A 2 -20.38 -1.94 -0.80
N GLY A 3 -21.70 -2.17 -0.93
CA GLY A 3 -22.28 -3.50 -0.69
C GLY A 3 -22.21 -4.37 -1.94
N LEU A 4 -21.77 -5.62 -1.77
CA LEU A 4 -21.77 -6.66 -2.80
C LEU A 4 -23.17 -6.79 -3.45
N PRO A 5 -23.31 -6.64 -4.78
CA PRO A 5 -24.57 -6.85 -5.48
C PRO A 5 -25.10 -8.28 -5.39
N GLN A 6 -26.43 -8.44 -5.46
CA GLN A 6 -27.06 -9.75 -5.27
C GLN A 6 -26.79 -10.69 -6.45
N GLY A 7 -25.95 -11.71 -6.22
CA GLY A 7 -25.63 -12.76 -7.19
C GLY A 7 -24.31 -12.57 -7.93
N GLU A 8 -23.51 -11.58 -7.54
CA GLU A 8 -22.13 -11.38 -7.98
C GLU A 8 -21.14 -12.18 -7.09
N ASP A 9 -19.97 -12.56 -7.61
CA ASP A 9 -18.94 -13.22 -6.80
C ASP A 9 -18.18 -12.21 -5.94
N GLU A 10 -17.87 -12.58 -4.70
CA GLU A 10 -17.20 -11.71 -3.74
C GLU A 10 -15.77 -11.32 -4.19
N ASN A 11 -15.06 -12.24 -4.85
CA ASN A 11 -13.69 -12.00 -5.32
C ASN A 11 -13.70 -11.14 -6.60
N GLU A 12 -14.64 -11.37 -7.52
CA GLU A 12 -14.81 -10.53 -8.71
C GLU A 12 -15.17 -9.08 -8.33
N TRP A 13 -16.14 -8.92 -7.41
CA TRP A 13 -16.53 -7.61 -6.87
C TRP A 13 -15.37 -6.89 -6.18
N LEU A 14 -14.64 -7.58 -5.29
CA LEU A 14 -13.46 -7.02 -4.61
C LEU A 14 -12.34 -6.67 -5.61
N ALA A 15 -12.07 -7.53 -6.59
CA ALA A 15 -11.04 -7.28 -7.60
C ALA A 15 -11.38 -6.07 -8.48
N GLY A 16 -12.65 -5.88 -8.87
CA GLY A 16 -13.12 -4.69 -9.57
C GLY A 16 -12.90 -3.42 -8.74
N ASN A 17 -13.39 -3.40 -7.49
CA ASN A 17 -13.27 -2.24 -6.61
C ASN A 17 -11.79 -1.88 -6.29
N VAL A 18 -10.90 -2.87 -6.17
CA VAL A 18 -9.46 -2.63 -5.96
C VAL A 18 -8.81 -2.00 -7.20
N VAL A 19 -9.20 -2.40 -8.41
CA VAL A 19 -8.70 -1.82 -9.66
C VAL A 19 -9.18 -0.38 -9.82
N ASP A 20 -10.47 -0.12 -9.61
CA ASP A 20 -11.05 1.22 -9.71
C ASP A 20 -10.42 2.17 -8.68
N PHE A 21 -10.25 1.72 -7.43
CA PHE A 21 -9.57 2.48 -6.39
C PHE A 21 -8.10 2.77 -6.71
N PHE A 22 -7.34 1.79 -7.24
CA PHE A 22 -5.97 2.02 -7.67
C PHE A 22 -5.88 3.04 -8.82
N ASN A 23 -6.81 2.99 -9.77
CA ASN A 23 -6.88 3.97 -10.86
C ASN A 23 -7.18 5.39 -10.33
N GLU A 24 -8.14 5.53 -9.41
CA GLU A 24 -8.45 6.82 -8.76
C GLU A 24 -7.24 7.37 -7.98
N VAL A 25 -6.57 6.54 -7.18
CA VAL A 25 -5.37 6.93 -6.43
C VAL A 25 -4.20 7.27 -7.37
N SER A 26 -4.02 6.54 -8.47
CA SER A 26 -2.98 6.84 -9.47
C SER A 26 -3.19 8.21 -10.12
N LEU A 27 -4.44 8.54 -10.46
CA LEU A 27 -4.80 9.86 -11.01
C LEU A 27 -4.59 10.99 -10.01
N LEU A 28 -4.90 10.76 -8.73
CA LEU A 28 -4.65 11.75 -7.67
C LEU A 28 -3.15 11.95 -7.39
N TYR A 29 -2.38 10.85 -7.30
CA TYR A 29 -0.93 10.90 -7.08
C TYR A 29 -0.21 11.65 -8.22
N GLY A 30 -0.59 11.36 -9.48
CA GLY A 30 -0.08 12.06 -10.65
C GLY A 30 -0.43 13.56 -10.76
N ILE A 31 -1.25 14.10 -9.85
CA ILE A 31 -1.54 15.54 -9.73
C ILE A 31 -0.74 16.18 -8.58
N VAL A 32 -0.40 15.43 -7.52
CA VAL A 32 0.26 15.98 -6.32
C VAL A 32 1.77 15.73 -6.27
N ALA A 33 2.28 14.71 -6.98
CA ALA A 33 3.70 14.35 -7.00
C ALA A 33 4.60 15.26 -7.85
N GLU A 34 4.10 16.42 -8.31
CA GLU A 34 4.92 17.42 -9.01
C GLU A 34 5.74 18.30 -8.05
N GLU A 35 5.29 18.47 -6.81
CA GLU A 35 5.99 19.21 -5.76
C GLU A 35 6.75 18.23 -4.85
N PRO A 36 8.09 18.34 -4.72
CA PRO A 36 8.85 17.46 -3.84
C PRO A 36 8.51 17.75 -2.38
N MET A 37 8.16 16.70 -1.63
CA MET A 37 8.07 16.78 -0.18
C MET A 37 9.48 16.98 0.42
N ASP A 38 9.57 17.56 1.63
CA ASP A 38 10.85 18.00 2.23
C ASP A 38 11.64 16.81 2.82
N GLU A 39 12.11 15.93 1.93
CA GLU A 39 12.42 14.52 2.17
C GLU A 39 13.92 14.17 2.04
N SER A 40 14.79 15.03 2.55
CA SER A 40 16.24 14.76 2.54
C SER A 40 16.71 13.64 3.51
N VAL A 41 15.79 12.99 4.24
CA VAL A 41 16.07 11.98 5.27
C VAL A 41 15.02 10.84 5.29
N PRO A 42 15.39 9.61 5.74
CA PRO A 42 14.42 8.53 5.94
C PRO A 42 13.32 8.90 6.94
N ASN A 43 12.11 8.40 6.70
CA ASN A 43 10.85 8.81 7.33
C ASN A 43 10.48 10.31 7.17
N GLY A 44 11.20 11.07 6.32
CA GLY A 44 10.75 12.39 5.88
C GLY A 44 9.39 12.32 5.17
N GLY A 45 8.61 13.41 5.23
CA GLY A 45 7.28 13.52 4.62
C GLY A 45 6.14 12.83 5.38
N PHE A 46 6.45 11.85 6.26
CA PHE A 46 5.44 11.15 7.05
C PHE A 46 4.97 11.94 8.29
N PRO A 47 3.77 11.63 8.83
CA PRO A 47 3.32 12.17 10.12
C PRO A 47 4.18 11.68 11.29
N GLU A 48 4.47 12.59 12.24
CA GLU A 48 5.16 12.25 13.49
C GLU A 48 4.46 11.12 14.28
N GLY A 49 5.25 10.27 14.95
CA GLY A 49 4.76 9.14 15.74
C GLY A 49 4.47 7.86 14.94
N PHE A 50 4.88 7.79 13.68
CA PHE A 50 4.76 6.59 12.85
C PHE A 50 5.97 6.40 11.92
N THR A 51 6.71 5.30 12.11
CA THR A 51 7.74 4.83 11.17
C THR A 51 7.09 4.07 10.01
N TYR A 52 7.49 4.35 8.77
CA TYR A 52 7.00 3.67 7.57
C TYR A 52 8.16 2.91 6.89
N MET A 53 8.03 1.59 6.79
CA MET A 53 9.09 0.71 6.30
C MET A 53 8.64 -0.19 5.16
N TRP A 54 9.43 -0.25 4.09
CA TRP A 54 9.19 -1.14 2.95
C TRP A 54 9.82 -2.52 3.18
N GLY A 55 9.16 -3.60 2.75
CA GLY A 55 9.57 -4.97 3.09
C GLY A 55 9.52 -5.95 1.91
N GLU A 56 10.70 -6.33 1.39
CA GLU A 56 10.80 -7.26 0.27
C GLU A 56 11.04 -8.72 0.70
N GLY A 57 9.99 -9.54 0.58
CA GLY A 57 10.11 -10.99 0.71
C GLY A 57 10.56 -11.44 2.11
N LEU A 58 11.82 -11.86 2.24
CA LEU A 58 12.46 -12.31 3.50
C LEU A 58 13.59 -11.36 3.98
N ARG A 59 13.76 -10.20 3.35
CA ARG A 59 14.71 -9.17 3.80
C ARG A 59 14.16 -8.49 5.06
N ALA A 60 15.05 -7.92 5.87
CA ALA A 60 14.62 -6.97 6.88
C ALA A 60 13.97 -5.75 6.18
N PRO A 61 12.89 -5.17 6.73
CA PRO A 61 12.33 -3.93 6.19
C PRO A 61 13.36 -2.80 6.20
N ILE A 62 13.26 -1.91 5.21
CA ILE A 62 14.06 -0.69 5.07
C ILE A 62 13.22 0.52 5.42
N GLU A 63 13.85 1.55 5.98
CA GLU A 63 13.24 2.89 6.05
C GLU A 63 13.31 3.54 4.68
N CYS A 64 12.29 4.33 4.35
CA CYS A 64 12.14 5.06 3.09
C CYS A 64 11.78 6.52 3.37
N THR A 65 11.94 7.40 2.39
CA THR A 65 11.14 8.65 2.35
C THR A 65 9.69 8.34 1.94
N ALA A 66 8.75 9.29 2.03
CA ALA A 66 7.37 9.03 1.61
C ALA A 66 7.25 8.89 0.08
N ASP A 67 7.99 9.67 -0.70
CA ASP A 67 8.09 9.50 -2.15
C ASP A 67 8.64 8.10 -2.52
N GLU A 68 9.73 7.64 -1.89
CA GLU A 68 10.27 6.29 -2.10
C GLU A 68 9.24 5.20 -1.76
N TYR A 69 8.57 5.34 -0.61
CA TYR A 69 7.59 4.38 -0.12
C TYR A 69 6.34 4.32 -1.00
N VAL A 70 5.81 5.46 -1.45
CA VAL A 70 4.65 5.50 -2.34
C VAL A 70 5.02 4.92 -3.69
N ASN A 71 6.20 5.23 -4.26
CA ASN A 71 6.66 4.60 -5.50
C ASN A 71 6.75 3.07 -5.36
N HIS A 72 7.32 2.56 -4.26
CA HIS A 72 7.32 1.12 -3.96
C HIS A 72 5.91 0.52 -3.88
N VAL A 73 4.98 1.18 -3.19
CA VAL A 73 3.58 0.74 -3.10
C VAL A 73 2.90 0.74 -4.48
N MET A 74 3.07 1.79 -5.28
CA MET A 74 2.39 1.90 -6.58
C MET A 74 2.87 0.85 -7.58
N THR A 75 4.20 0.63 -7.68
CA THR A 75 4.75 -0.48 -8.48
C THR A 75 4.29 -1.84 -7.95
N TRP A 76 4.26 -2.03 -6.61
CA TRP A 76 3.75 -3.27 -6.03
C TRP A 76 2.27 -3.49 -6.36
N VAL A 77 1.41 -2.46 -6.31
CA VAL A 77 -0.01 -2.59 -6.66
C VAL A 77 -0.19 -2.90 -8.15
N GLU A 78 0.57 -2.27 -9.04
CA GLU A 78 0.55 -2.59 -10.47
C GLU A 78 0.94 -4.05 -10.76
N GLU A 79 1.99 -4.58 -10.12
CA GLU A 79 2.33 -6.02 -10.14
C GLU A 79 1.29 -6.90 -9.42
N GLN A 80 0.63 -6.38 -8.37
CA GLN A 80 -0.45 -7.07 -7.66
C GLN A 80 -1.68 -7.26 -8.58
N ILE A 81 -1.94 -6.29 -9.47
CA ILE A 81 -3.08 -6.17 -10.40
C ILE A 81 -2.83 -6.89 -11.73
N ASN A 82 -1.68 -6.70 -12.38
CA ASN A 82 -1.40 -7.21 -13.72
C ASN A 82 -1.08 -8.72 -13.76
N ASP A 83 -0.97 -9.38 -12.60
CA ASP A 83 -0.87 -10.84 -12.48
C ASP A 83 -2.24 -11.51 -12.72
N GLU A 84 -2.53 -11.83 -13.99
CA GLU A 84 -3.72 -12.58 -14.41
C GLU A 84 -3.85 -13.95 -13.69
N VAL A 85 -2.71 -14.57 -13.35
CA VAL A 85 -2.67 -15.88 -12.68
C VAL A 85 -3.08 -15.77 -11.22
N ARG A 86 -2.83 -14.61 -10.57
CA ARG A 86 -3.35 -14.29 -9.24
C ARG A 86 -4.83 -13.94 -9.26
N ARG A 87 -5.30 -13.16 -10.25
CA ARG A 87 -6.74 -12.85 -10.42
C ARG A 87 -7.62 -14.09 -10.56
N ALA A 88 -7.10 -15.17 -11.15
CA ALA A 88 -7.85 -16.39 -11.44
C ALA A 88 -7.81 -17.47 -10.33
N GLN A 89 -7.26 -17.20 -9.13
CA GLN A 89 -7.03 -18.23 -8.10
C GLN A 89 -7.99 -18.15 -6.89
N PRO A 90 -8.66 -19.26 -6.52
CA PRO A 90 -9.47 -19.32 -5.30
C PRO A 90 -8.60 -19.39 -4.04
N ALA A 91 -8.45 -18.26 -3.35
CA ALA A 91 -8.02 -18.15 -1.93
C ALA A 91 -6.74 -18.92 -1.49
N GLY A 92 -5.83 -19.26 -2.41
CA GLY A 92 -4.75 -20.22 -2.17
C GLY A 92 -3.47 -19.68 -1.52
N GLY A 93 -3.24 -18.37 -1.51
CA GLY A 93 -2.03 -17.79 -0.93
C GLY A 93 -2.03 -16.26 -0.93
N HIS A 94 -1.91 -15.66 0.26
CA HIS A 94 -1.85 -14.21 0.44
C HIS A 94 -0.44 -13.70 0.09
N PRO A 95 -0.24 -12.86 -0.95
CA PRO A 95 1.04 -12.24 -1.20
C PRO A 95 1.32 -11.15 -0.13
N ARG A 96 2.60 -10.84 0.10
CA ARG A 96 3.04 -9.96 1.21
C ARG A 96 3.02 -8.49 0.77
N GLY A 97 2.24 -7.67 1.48
CA GLY A 97 2.15 -6.22 1.31
C GLY A 97 2.87 -5.42 2.41
N PRO A 98 2.62 -4.10 2.53
CA PRO A 98 3.38 -3.19 3.40
C PRO A 98 3.25 -3.48 4.90
N CYS A 99 4.38 -3.31 5.61
CA CYS A 99 4.51 -3.59 7.05
C CYS A 99 4.47 -2.31 7.89
N ARG A 100 3.28 -1.85 8.29
CA ARG A 100 3.14 -0.78 9.29
C ARG A 100 3.33 -1.32 10.70
N GLN A 101 4.35 -0.88 11.41
CA GLN A 101 4.42 -1.03 12.87
C GLN A 101 3.90 0.25 13.53
N PRO A 102 3.02 0.18 14.54
CA PRO A 102 2.91 1.27 15.50
C PRO A 102 4.23 1.31 16.30
N GLU A 103 4.72 2.51 16.63
CA GLU A 103 5.79 2.61 17.61
C GLU A 103 5.34 1.97 18.93
N LEU A 104 6.27 1.30 19.63
CA LEU A 104 6.01 0.93 21.02
C LEU A 104 6.03 2.21 21.84
N ASP A 105 4.84 2.71 22.19
CA ASP A 105 4.65 3.65 23.29
C ASP A 105 5.52 3.20 24.47
N THR A 106 6.59 3.95 24.74
CA THR A 106 7.49 3.68 25.87
C THR A 106 6.79 4.17 27.13
N TYR A 107 5.84 3.36 27.59
CA TYR A 107 4.99 3.61 28.76
C TYR A 107 5.85 4.02 29.96
N HIS A 108 5.88 5.33 30.19
CA HIS A 108 6.58 5.95 31.30
C HIS A 108 5.53 6.30 32.36
N PRO A 109 5.32 5.44 33.38
CA PRO A 109 4.46 5.79 34.49
C PRO A 109 5.09 6.92 35.34
N PRO A 110 4.27 7.68 36.07
CA PRO A 110 4.73 8.71 37.01
C PRO A 110 5.36 8.15 38.29
#